data_AF-A0ABD0QUW8-F1
#
_entry.id   AF-A0ABD0QUW8-F1
#
_cell.length_a   1.000
_cell.length_b   1.000
_cell.length_c   1.000
_cell.angle_alpha   90.00
_cell.angle_beta   90.00
_cell.angle_gamma   90.00
#
_symmetry.space_group_name_H-M   'P 1'
#
loop_
_entity.id
_entity.type
_entity.pdbx_description
1 polymer ?
#
loop_
_entity_poly.entity_id
_entity_poly.type
_entity_poly.pdbx_seq_one_letter_code
_entity_poly.pdbx_strand_id
1 'polypeptide(L)' 'LPTSTVTVTPNNPVFTGETVDLKCVIKYEWYKGNRDNRVMLQTSDHYTVNKNTLTIRRATESDQD' A
#
# COMPACT_ATOMS: atom_id res chain seq x y z
N LEU A 1 8.39 -1.21 0.55
CA LEU A 1 8.12 -0.97 -0.88
C LEU A 1 6.63 -1.28 -1.10
N PRO A 2 5.88 -0.51 -1.89
CA PRO A 2 4.49 -0.84 -2.17
C PRO A 2 4.38 -2.22 -2.82
N THR A 3 3.34 -2.96 -2.46
CA THR A 3 3.08 -4.30 -2.99
C THR A 3 2.11 -4.18 -4.15
N SER A 4 2.54 -4.58 -5.35
CA SER A 4 1.67 -4.65 -6.53
C SER A 4 1.05 -6.03 -6.68
N THR A 5 -0.26 -6.08 -6.95
CA THR A 5 -0.99 -7.30 -7.29
C THR A 5 -1.67 -7.11 -8.64
N VAL A 6 -1.40 -8.01 -9.59
CA VAL A 6 -2.09 -8.05 -10.88
C VAL A 6 -3.12 -9.16 -10.86
N THR A 7 -4.34 -8.84 -11.28
CA THR A 7 -5.45 -9.78 -11.41
C THR A 7 -5.93 -9.80 -12.86
N VAL A 8 -6.26 -10.99 -13.35
CA VAL A 8 -6.75 -11.22 -14.73
C VAL A 8 -8.23 -11.57 -14.67
N THR A 9 -9.02 -11.05 -15.61
CA THR A 9 -10.44 -11.40 -15.80
C THR A 9 -10.69 -11.73 -17.28
N PRO A 10 -11.37 -12.84 -17.61
CA PRO A 10 -11.94 -13.80 -16.69
C PRO A 10 -10.85 -14.69 -16.03
N ASN A 11 -11.19 -15.30 -14.91
CA ASN A 11 -10.30 -16.15 -14.11
C ASN A 11 -10.34 -17.64 -14.53
N ASN A 12 -10.82 -17.92 -15.74
CA ASN A 12 -10.83 -19.23 -16.39
C ASN A 12 -9.96 -19.22 -17.66
N PRO A 13 -9.61 -20.40 -18.20
CA PRO A 13 -8.93 -20.48 -19.49
C PRO A 13 -9.70 -19.73 -20.57
N VAL A 14 -8.96 -19.00 -21.41
CA VAL A 14 -9.49 -18.24 -22.55
C VAL A 14 -8.91 -18.78 -23.86
N PHE A 15 -9.65 -18.61 -24.94
CA PHE A 15 -9.23 -18.98 -26.28
C PHE A 15 -8.56 -17.81 -27.02
N THR A 16 -7.86 -18.13 -28.11
CA THR A 16 -7.20 -17.12 -28.93
C THR A 16 -8.24 -16.21 -29.59
N GLY A 17 -8.04 -14.89 -29.48
CA GLY A 17 -8.95 -13.86 -29.98
C GLY A 17 -9.95 -13.34 -28.94
N GLU A 18 -10.03 -13.97 -27.77
CA GLU A 18 -10.83 -13.44 -26.66
C GLU A 18 -10.13 -12.27 -25.97
N THR A 19 -10.93 -11.36 -25.41
CA THR A 19 -10.43 -10.21 -24.67
C THR A 19 -10.30 -10.56 -23.18
N VAL A 20 -9.20 -10.11 -22.57
CA VAL A 20 -8.98 -10.22 -21.12
C VAL A 20 -8.70 -8.85 -20.52
N ASP A 21 -9.18 -8.63 -19.31
CA ASP A 21 -8.90 -7.45 -18.52
C ASP A 21 -7.79 -7.75 -17.52
N LEU A 22 -6.73 -6.93 -17.57
CA LEU A 22 -5.66 -6.93 -16.58
C LEU A 22 -5.86 -5.75 -15.64
N LYS A 23 -5.96 -6.02 -14.34
CA LYS A 23 -6.07 -4.98 -13.31
C LYS A 23 -4.87 -5.05 -12.38
N CYS A 24 -4.15 -3.93 -12.26
CA CYS A 24 -3.08 -3.77 -11.28
C CYS A 24 -3.60 -2.98 -10.07
N VAL A 25 -3.38 -3.51 -8.87
CA VAL A 25 -3.67 -2.85 -7.60
C VAL A 25 -2.38 -2.69 -6.82
N ILE A 26 -2.06 -1.45 -6.43
CA ILE A 26 -0.89 -1.14 -5.61
C ILE A 26 -1.36 -0.89 -4.18
N LYS A 27 -0.84 -1.68 -3.24
CA LYS A 27 -1.05 -1.50 -1.80
C LYS A 27 0.16 -0.79 -1.20
N TYR A 28 -0.13 0.21 -0.37
CA TYR A 28 0.87 1.00 0.34
C TYR A 28 0.72 0.74 1.82
N GLU A 29 1.86 0.50 2.48
CA GLU A 29 1.96 0.30 3.91
C GLU A 29 3.02 1.27 4.43
N TRP A 30 2.68 1.95 5.52
CA TRP A 30 3.55 2.92 6.17
C TRP A 30 4.07 2.34 7.47
N TYR A 31 5.36 2.48 7.72
CA TYR A 31 6.02 1.93 8.90
C TYR A 31 6.86 3.02 9.57
N LYS A 32 6.97 2.91 10.89
CA LYS A 32 7.85 3.74 11.73
C LYS A 32 8.81 2.85 12.51
N GLY A 33 10.04 3.31 12.73
CA GLY A 33 11.09 2.58 13.45
C GLY A 33 12.15 1.96 12.55
N ASN A 34 13.15 1.37 13.20
CA ASN A 34 14.32 0.81 12.52
C ASN A 34 14.05 -0.55 11.86
N ARG A 35 15.08 -1.16 11.26
CA ARG A 35 14.96 -2.45 10.56
C ARG A 35 14.44 -3.58 11.45
N ASP A 36 14.84 -3.60 12.72
CA ASP A 36 14.62 -4.68 13.68
C ASP A 36 13.32 -4.50 14.48
N ASN A 37 12.81 -3.26 14.59
CA ASN A 37 11.62 -2.92 15.34
C ASN A 37 10.76 -1.89 14.60
N ARG A 38 10.17 -2.31 13.47
CA ARG A 38 9.24 -1.50 12.70
C ARG A 38 7.80 -1.77 13.12
N VAL A 39 7.00 -0.72 13.26
CA VAL A 39 5.57 -0.80 13.56
C VAL A 39 4.78 -0.24 12.38
N MET A 40 3.74 -0.97 11.96
CA MET A 40 2.85 -0.51 10.90
C MET A 40 1.98 0.65 11.41
N LEU A 41 2.02 1.78 10.72
CA LEU A 41 1.22 2.95 11.06
C LEU A 41 -0.25 2.72 10.68
N GLN A 42 -1.14 3.18 11.55
CA GLN A 42 -2.58 3.21 11.35
C GLN A 42 -3.09 4.64 11.58
N THR A 43 -4.29 4.93 11.09
CA THR A 43 -4.90 6.25 11.31
C THR A 43 -5.16 6.48 12.80
N SER A 44 -4.77 7.67 13.27
CA SER A 44 -4.90 8.15 14.65
C SER A 44 -5.04 9.67 14.67
N ASP A 45 -5.05 10.27 15.86
CA ASP A 45 -5.02 11.74 16.01
C ASP A 45 -3.72 12.37 15.45
N HIS A 46 -2.64 11.59 15.40
CA HIS A 46 -1.32 12.05 14.94
C HIS A 46 -1.06 11.68 13.47
N TYR A 47 -1.46 10.49 13.04
CA TYR A 47 -1.23 9.99 11.68
C TYR A 47 -2.53 9.84 10.90
N THR A 48 -2.55 10.22 9.63
CA THR A 48 -3.64 9.86 8.71
C THR A 48 -3.08 9.02 7.57
N VAL A 49 -3.52 7.77 7.49
CA VAL A 49 -3.09 6.83 6.44
C VAL A 49 -4.16 6.77 5.35
N ASN A 50 -3.84 7.31 4.17
CA ASN A 50 -4.71 7.26 2.99
C ASN A 50 -3.97 6.64 1.80
N LYS A 51 -3.99 5.30 1.72
CA LYS A 51 -3.29 4.51 0.69
C LYS A 51 -1.86 5.03 0.48
N ASN A 52 -1.60 5.72 -0.63
CA ASN A 52 -0.30 6.24 -1.04
C ASN A 52 0.14 7.52 -0.33
N THR A 53 -0.64 8.04 0.63
CA THR A 53 -0.36 9.28 1.35
C THR A 53 -0.42 9.05 2.86
N LEU A 54 0.64 9.42 3.56
CA LEU A 54 0.68 9.53 5.02
C LEU A 54 0.73 11.01 5.40
N THR A 55 -0.16 11.45 6.29
CA THR A 55 -0.10 12.79 6.89
C THR A 55 0.31 12.67 8.34
N ILE A 56 1.30 13.45 8.77
CA ILE A 56 1.74 13.56 10.16
C ILE A 56 1.29 14.93 10.68
N ARG A 57 0.46 14.95 11.72
CA ARG A 57 -0.10 16.18 12.28
C ARG A 57 0.77 16.65 13.43
N ARG A 58 1.29 17.88 13.34
CA ARG A 58 2.21 18.47 14.34
C ARG A 58 3.50 17.65 14.47
N ALA A 59 4.16 17.41 13.35
CA ALA A 59 5.39 16.62 13.31
C ALA A 59 6.46 17.14 14.30
N THR A 60 7.16 16.21 14.93
CA THR A 60 8.23 16.48 15.91
C THR A 60 9.48 15.67 15.57
N GLU A 61 10.59 15.92 16.28
CA GLU A 61 11.83 15.14 16.12
C GLU A 61 11.62 13.63 16.31
N SER A 62 10.63 13.22 17.12
CA SER A 62 10.34 11.80 17.31
C SER A 62 9.82 11.08 16.06
N ASP A 63 9.43 11.80 15.01
CA ASP A 63 8.92 11.24 13.74
C ASP A 63 9.99 10.93 12.71
N GLN A 64 11.25 11.23 13.03
CA GLN A 64 12.39 11.02 12.15
C GLN A 64 12.81 9.55 12.04
N ASP A 65 12.41 8.71 13.01
CA ASP A 65 12.85 7.31 13.15
C ASP A 65 11.73 6.28 12.92
#